data_AF-A0A7Y4SYK2-F1
#
_entry.id   AF-A0A7Y4SYK2-F1
#
_cell.length_a   1.000
_cell.length_b   1.000
_cell.length_c   1.000
_cell.angle_alpha   90.00
_cell.angle_beta   90.00
_cell.angle_gamma   90.00
#
_symmetry.space_group_name_H-M   'P 1'
#
loop_
_entity.id
_entity.type
_entity.pdbx_description
1 polymer ?
#
loop_
_entity_poly.entity_id
_entity_poly.type
_entity_poly.pdbx_seq_one_letter_code
_entity_poly.pdbx_strand_id
1 'polypeptide(L)'
;MAQNFVFQSLRGAARRRAREACAARPESAPSDAPLDPDLRRRVLEAVRALEEPNRSAVHLRFFEDLPPTAIAHRLGTRPETVRTRIKRGLAQVQSRLRARS
;
A
#
# COMPACT_ATOMS: atom_id res chain seq x y z
N MET A 1 -14.66 2.12 8.46
CA MET A 1 -14.21 0.86 7.85
C MET A 1 -14.23 0.99 6.31
N ALA A 2 -13.28 1.72 5.69
CA ALA A 2 -13.31 1.97 4.23
C ALA A 2 -11.92 2.05 3.54
N GLN A 3 -10.81 1.99 4.28
CA GLN A 3 -9.47 2.31 3.73
C GLN A 3 -8.73 1.11 3.15
N ASN A 4 -8.97 -0.10 3.67
CA ASN A 4 -8.35 -1.33 3.15
C ASN A 4 -8.76 -1.61 1.69
N PHE A 5 -9.87 -1.01 1.25
CA PHE A 5 -10.40 -1.19 -0.08
C PHE A 5 -9.65 -0.35 -1.13
N VAL A 6 -9.29 0.91 -0.84
CA VAL A 6 -8.51 1.77 -1.76
C VAL A 6 -7.20 1.11 -2.20
N PHE A 7 -6.48 0.55 -1.24
CA PHE A 7 -5.22 -0.14 -1.51
C PHE A 7 -5.41 -1.51 -2.20
N GLN A 8 -6.57 -2.15 -2.04
CA GLN A 8 -6.92 -3.37 -2.78
C GLN A 8 -7.30 -3.11 -4.22
N SER A 9 -8.04 -2.04 -4.53
CA SER A 9 -8.33 -1.64 -5.91
C SER A 9 -7.05 -1.29 -6.68
N LEU A 10 -6.09 -0.64 -6.00
CA LEU A 10 -4.74 -0.42 -6.55
C LEU A 10 -4.00 -1.74 -6.82
N ARG A 11 -4.12 -2.74 -5.94
CA ARG A 11 -3.59 -4.09 -6.19
C ARG A 11 -4.27 -4.80 -7.36
N GLY A 12 -5.59 -4.64 -7.57
CA GLY A 12 -6.32 -5.28 -8.66
C GLY A 12 -5.73 -4.91 -10.04
N ALA A 13 -5.43 -3.62 -10.24
CA ALA A 13 -4.80 -3.13 -11.46
C ALA A 13 -3.36 -3.63 -11.65
N ALA A 14 -2.56 -3.71 -10.58
CA ALA A 14 -1.19 -4.23 -10.62
C ALA A 14 -1.14 -5.76 -10.85
N ARG A 15 -2.04 -6.51 -10.21
CA ARG A 15 -2.18 -7.97 -10.39
C ARG A 15 -2.57 -8.34 -11.81
N ARG A 16 -3.37 -7.52 -12.51
CA ARG A 16 -3.71 -7.80 -13.93
C ARG A 16 -2.46 -7.85 -14.82
N ARG A 17 -1.37 -7.15 -14.45
CA ARG A 17 -0.07 -7.22 -15.13
C ARG A 17 0.86 -8.32 -14.60
N ALA A 18 0.70 -8.72 -13.33
CA ALA A 18 1.52 -9.75 -12.70
C ALA A 18 0.95 -11.19 -12.80
N ARG A 19 -0.35 -11.34 -13.14
CA ARG A 19 -1.01 -12.65 -13.32
C ARG A 19 -0.52 -13.44 -14.52
N GLU A 20 0.37 -12.87 -15.33
CA GLU A 20 1.12 -13.62 -16.33
C GLU A 20 2.34 -14.35 -15.74
N ALA A 21 2.66 -14.23 -14.43
CA ALA A 21 3.94 -14.73 -13.91
C ALA A 21 3.94 -15.65 -12.68
N CYS A 22 3.09 -15.54 -11.64
CA CYS A 22 3.19 -16.50 -10.52
C CYS A 22 2.03 -16.42 -9.52
N ALA A 23 1.47 -17.57 -9.14
CA ALA A 23 0.38 -17.70 -8.19
C ALA A 23 0.89 -18.02 -6.77
N ALA A 24 0.61 -17.15 -5.79
CA ALA A 24 0.51 -17.51 -4.37
C ALA A 24 -0.36 -16.48 -3.63
N ARG A 25 -1.31 -17.00 -2.83
CA ARG A 25 -2.40 -16.29 -2.13
C ARG A 25 -1.90 -15.47 -0.93
N PRO A 26 -2.68 -14.50 -0.39
CA PRO A 26 -3.47 -14.84 0.80
C PRO A 26 -4.84 -14.14 0.94
N GLU A 27 -5.62 -14.68 1.87
CA GLU A 27 -6.97 -14.32 2.32
C GLU A 27 -7.09 -12.90 2.91
N SER A 28 -8.09 -12.17 2.41
CA SER A 28 -8.94 -11.16 3.08
C SER A 28 -9.60 -10.36 1.96
N ALA A 29 -10.72 -10.86 1.44
CA ALA A 29 -11.56 -10.09 0.53
C ALA A 29 -12.53 -9.25 1.36
N PRO A 30 -12.53 -7.92 1.15
CA PRO A 30 -13.81 -7.23 1.07
C PRO A 30 -13.91 -6.34 -0.17
N SER A 31 -14.99 -6.63 -0.91
CA SER A 31 -15.82 -5.84 -1.84
C SER A 31 -15.14 -5.11 -2.99
N ASP A 32 -15.24 -5.65 -4.22
CA ASP A 32 -14.87 -5.02 -5.51
C ASP A 32 -15.78 -3.83 -5.89
N ALA A 33 -16.07 -2.92 -4.95
CA ALA A 33 -16.86 -1.73 -5.27
C ALA A 33 -16.04 -0.80 -6.18
N PRO A 34 -16.58 -0.16 -7.22
CA PRO A 34 -15.83 0.86 -7.94
C PRO A 34 -15.41 1.96 -6.95
N LEU A 35 -14.09 2.09 -6.76
CA LEU A 35 -13.53 3.11 -5.88
C LEU A 35 -13.75 4.47 -6.53
N ASP A 36 -14.15 5.45 -5.74
CA ASP A 36 -14.20 6.84 -6.17
C ASP A 36 -12.85 7.28 -6.77
N PRO A 37 -12.80 7.72 -8.05
CA PRO A 37 -11.55 8.03 -8.74
C PRO A 37 -10.80 9.20 -8.07
N ASP A 38 -11.52 10.14 -7.46
CA ASP A 38 -10.96 11.23 -6.68
C ASP A 38 -10.27 10.73 -5.41
N LEU A 39 -10.89 9.80 -4.69
CA LEU A 39 -10.27 9.15 -3.54
C LEU A 39 -8.98 8.43 -3.93
N ARG A 40 -8.98 7.71 -5.06
CA ARG A 40 -7.77 7.03 -5.56
C ARG A 40 -6.64 8.02 -5.81
N ARG A 41 -6.93 9.15 -6.48
CA ARG A 41 -5.96 10.21 -6.76
C ARG A 41 -5.39 10.80 -5.47
N ARG A 42 -6.25 11.14 -4.50
CA ARG A 42 -5.84 11.70 -3.20
C ARG A 42 -4.92 10.76 -2.42
N VAL A 43 -5.19 9.45 -2.45
CA VAL A 43 -4.31 8.45 -1.80
C VAL A 43 -2.94 8.39 -2.48
N LEU A 44 -2.89 8.39 -3.82
CA LEU A 44 -1.62 8.38 -4.54
C LEU A 44 -0.79 9.63 -4.24
N GLU A 45 -1.40 10.80 -4.20
CA GLU A 45 -0.74 12.05 -3.82
C GLU A 45 -0.24 12.00 -2.37
N ALA A 46 -1.05 11.50 -1.43
CA ALA A 46 -0.65 11.35 -0.04
C ALA A 46 0.52 10.37 0.16
N VAL A 47 0.57 9.28 -0.61
CA VAL A 47 1.68 8.33 -0.61
C VAL A 47 2.95 8.96 -1.20
N ARG A 48 2.83 9.71 -2.31
CA ARG A 48 3.96 10.46 -2.90
C ARG A 48 4.52 11.50 -1.92
N ALA A 49 3.66 12.12 -1.10
CA ALA A 49 4.05 13.08 -0.08
C ALA A 49 4.67 12.46 1.20
N LEU A 50 4.68 11.13 1.34
CA LEU A 50 5.39 10.48 2.45
C LEU A 50 6.89 10.74 2.36
N GLU A 51 7.56 10.95 3.48
CA GLU A 51 9.02 11.02 3.49
C GLU A 51 9.66 9.62 3.53
N GLU A 52 10.90 9.55 3.06
CA GLU A 52 11.73 8.37 3.29
C GLU A 52 12.06 8.24 4.78
N PRO A 53 12.17 7.01 5.32
CA PRO A 53 12.08 5.71 4.62
C PRO A 53 10.66 5.11 4.57
N ASN A 54 9.62 5.85 4.98
CA ASN A 54 8.26 5.33 5.06
C ASN A 54 7.64 5.16 3.66
N ARG A 55 7.91 6.10 2.74
CA ARG A 55 7.46 6.03 1.34
C ARG A 55 7.85 4.70 0.69
N SER A 56 9.12 4.34 0.78
CA SER A 56 9.68 3.13 0.16
C SER A 56 9.07 1.85 0.74
N ALA A 57 8.89 1.78 2.06
CA ALA A 57 8.24 0.62 2.69
C ALA A 57 6.76 0.47 2.27
N VAL A 58 6.01 1.58 2.19
CA VAL A 58 4.62 1.59 1.71
C VAL A 58 4.57 1.25 0.22
N HIS A 59 5.46 1.81 -0.60
CA HIS A 59 5.52 1.54 -2.03
C HIS A 59 5.73 0.05 -2.30
N LEU A 60 6.79 -0.53 -1.72
CA LEU A 60 7.10 -1.95 -1.89
C LEU A 60 5.97 -2.86 -1.37
N ARG A 61 5.27 -2.47 -0.31
CA ARG A 61 4.16 -3.28 0.23
C ARG A 61 2.90 -3.25 -0.64
N PHE A 62 2.57 -2.10 -1.22
CA PHE A 62 1.27 -1.87 -1.86
C PHE A 62 1.31 -1.83 -3.38
N PHE A 63 2.44 -1.44 -3.99
CA PHE A 63 2.62 -1.42 -5.45
C PHE A 63 3.31 -2.69 -5.94
N GLU A 64 4.32 -3.17 -5.22
CA GLU A 64 5.09 -4.39 -5.58
C GLU A 64 4.56 -5.65 -4.88
N ASP A 65 3.54 -5.51 -4.03
CA ASP A 65 2.95 -6.56 -3.18
C ASP A 65 3.94 -7.39 -2.35
N LEU A 66 5.12 -6.84 -2.05
CA LEU A 66 6.15 -7.57 -1.31
C LEU A 66 5.75 -7.77 0.16
N PRO A 67 6.01 -8.95 0.74
CA PRO A 67 5.83 -9.16 2.18
C PRO A 67 6.89 -8.38 2.98
N PRO A 68 6.61 -8.04 4.26
CA PRO A 68 7.53 -7.26 5.10
C PRO A 68 8.95 -7.85 5.20
N THR A 69 9.08 -9.17 5.13
CA THR A 69 10.36 -9.89 5.15
C THR A 69 11.17 -9.67 3.86
N ALA A 70 10.53 -9.73 2.69
CA ALA A 70 11.19 -9.44 1.42
C ALA A 70 11.58 -7.95 1.31
N ILE A 71 10.72 -7.05 1.81
CA ILE A 71 11.03 -5.61 1.90
C ILE A 71 12.23 -5.38 2.81
N ALA A 72 12.29 -6.07 3.95
CA ALA A 72 13.39 -5.97 4.91
C ALA A 72 14.71 -6.36 4.24
N HIS A 73 14.73 -7.48 3.51
CA HIS A 73 15.88 -7.92 2.73
C HIS A 73 16.28 -6.88 1.66
N ARG A 74 15.31 -6.37 0.89
CA ARG A 74 15.54 -5.38 -0.18
C ARG A 74 16.08 -4.04 0.35
N LEU A 75 15.67 -3.64 1.54
CA LEU A 75 16.08 -2.38 2.18
C LEU A 75 17.28 -2.56 3.13
N GLY A 76 17.81 -3.77 3.31
CA GLY A 76 18.87 -4.04 4.29
C GLY A 76 18.47 -3.72 5.75
N THR A 77 17.19 -3.91 6.10
CA THR A 77 16.66 -3.59 7.44
C THR A 77 15.98 -4.78 8.10
N ARG A 78 15.55 -4.63 9.36
CA ARG A 78 14.80 -5.67 10.08
C ARG A 78 13.32 -5.66 9.67
N PRO A 79 12.64 -6.82 9.60
CA PRO A 79 11.22 -6.90 9.27
C PRO A 79 10.33 -6.11 10.25
N GLU A 80 10.72 -6.01 11.52
CA GLU A 80 10.03 -5.19 12.52
C GLU A 80 10.12 -3.70 12.23
N THR A 81 11.28 -3.24 11.74
CA THR A 81 11.46 -1.86 11.26
C THR A 81 10.56 -1.58 10.07
N VAL A 82 10.45 -2.52 9.12
CA VAL A 82 9.54 -2.40 7.97
C VAL A 82 8.09 -2.30 8.43
N ARG A 83 7.63 -3.18 9.34
CA ARG A 83 6.27 -3.12 9.90
C ARG A 83 5.98 -1.76 10.53
N THR A 84 6.95 -1.23 11.29
CA THR A 84 6.85 0.10 11.91
C THR A 84 6.76 1.22 10.88
N ARG A 85 7.62 1.18 9.84
CA ARG A 85 7.61 2.16 8.74
C ARG A 85 6.30 2.14 7.95
N ILE A 86 5.76 0.94 7.67
CA ILE A 86 4.46 0.80 7.01
C ILE A 86 3.36 1.40 7.89
N LYS A 87 3.32 1.07 9.19
CA LYS A 87 2.31 1.60 10.11
C LYS A 87 2.38 3.13 10.20
N ARG A 88 3.58 3.70 10.32
CA ARG A 88 3.80 5.16 10.34
C ARG A 88 3.41 5.82 9.02
N GLY A 89 3.78 5.20 7.88
CA GLY A 89 3.40 5.69 6.55
C GLY A 89 1.88 5.71 6.35
N LEU A 90 1.17 4.66 6.77
CA LEU A 90 -0.30 4.62 6.72
C LEU A 90 -0.95 5.67 7.62
N ALA A 91 -0.43 5.88 8.83
CA ALA A 91 -0.93 6.91 9.73
C ALA A 91 -0.76 8.32 9.13
N GLN A 92 0.38 8.60 8.48
CA GLN A 92 0.61 9.86 7.78
C GLN A 92 -0.32 10.05 6.58
N VAL A 93 -0.53 9.00 5.77
CA VAL A 93 -1.51 9.05 4.67
C VAL A 93 -2.91 9.36 5.21
N GLN A 94 -3.32 8.68 6.28
CA GLN A 94 -4.61 8.91 6.91
C GLN A 94 -4.76 10.34 7.44
N SER A 95 -3.75 10.87 8.10
CA SER A 95 -3.74 12.26 8.59
C SER A 95 -3.89 13.25 7.44
N ARG A 96 -3.16 13.07 6.34
CA ARG A 96 -3.27 13.93 5.15
C ARG A 96 -4.63 13.86 4.47
N LEU A 97 -5.24 12.67 4.41
CA LEU A 97 -6.59 12.52 3.83
C LEU A 97 -7.66 13.18 4.70
N ARG A 98 -7.53 13.11 6.03
CA ARG A 98 -8.44 13.79 6.97
C ARG A 98 -8.27 15.31 6.98
N ALA A 99 -7.05 15.81 6.78
CA ALA A 99 -6.78 17.24 6.73
C ALA A 99 -7.31 17.92 5.45
N ARG A 100 -7.73 17.14 4.45
CA ARG A 100 -8.19 17.60 3.13
C ARG A 100 -9.64 17.19 2.84
N SER A 101 -10.38 16.79 3.88
CA SER A 101 -11.79 16.38 3.84
C SER A 101 -12.63 17.34 4.66
#